data_AF-A0A3D2RTU6-F1
#
_entry.id   AF-A0A3D2RTU6-F1
#
_cell.length_a   1.000
_cell.length_b   1.000
_cell.length_c   1.000
_cell.angle_alpha   90.00
_cell.angle_beta   90.00
_cell.angle_gamma   90.00
#
_symmetry.space_group_name_H-M   'P 1'
#
loop_
_entity.id
_entity.type
_entity.pdbx_description
1 polymer ?
#
loop_
_entity_poly.entity_id
_entity_poly.type
_entity_poly.pdbx_seq_one_letter_code
_entity_poly.pdbx_strand_id
1 'polypeptide(L)' 'MAVRDPNDPNPKYRYKAALGNDGFAVSPNGINWTKLDVPAIPSFDEYNFSYNPTENLFIHTVKRDGPYGDRWP' A
#
# COMPACT_ATOMS: atom_id res chain seq x y z
N MET A 1 -0.99 4.65 3.36
CA MET A 1 -1.45 3.96 4.60
C MET A 1 -0.56 2.75 4.88
N ALA A 2 -0.34 2.42 6.16
CA ALA A 2 0.55 1.35 6.59
C ALA A 2 -0.23 0.24 7.31
N VAL A 3 0.19 -1.01 7.09
CA VAL A 3 -0.35 -2.20 7.74
C VAL A 3 0.76 -2.98 8.41
N ARG A 4 0.41 -3.72 9.46
CA ARG A 4 1.34 -4.58 10.20
C ARG A 4 1.05 -6.05 9.90
N ASP A 5 2.08 -6.75 9.49
CA ASP A 5 2.14 -8.20 9.34
C ASP A 5 2.96 -8.81 10.48
N PRO A 6 2.32 -9.37 11.52
CA PRO A 6 3.03 -9.93 12.67
C PRO A 6 3.90 -11.14 12.32
N ASN A 7 3.54 -11.85 11.26
CA ASN A 7 4.06 -13.18 10.93
C ASN A 7 5.08 -13.16 9.79
N ASP A 8 5.47 -11.97 9.30
CA ASP A 8 6.53 -11.87 8.31
C ASP A 8 7.81 -12.56 8.83
N PRO A 9 8.35 -13.57 8.11
CA PRO A 9 9.53 -14.30 8.55
C PRO A 9 10.76 -13.40 8.64
N ASN A 10 10.77 -12.26 7.94
CA ASN A 10 11.79 -11.22 8.06
C ASN A 10 11.27 -10.05 8.91
N PRO A 11 11.79 -9.86 10.14
CA PRO A 11 11.39 -8.76 11.00
C PRO A 11 11.59 -7.36 10.39
N LYS A 12 12.40 -7.21 9.33
CA LYS A 12 12.59 -5.95 8.62
C LYS A 12 11.36 -5.50 7.82
N TYR A 13 10.43 -6.41 7.54
CA TYR A 13 9.27 -6.18 6.68
C TYR A 13 7.93 -6.25 7.42
N ARG A 14 7.94 -6.22 8.77
CA ARG A 14 6.72 -6.30 9.60
C ARG A 14 5.69 -5.23 9.29
N TYR A 15 6.11 -4.06 8.83
CA TYR A 15 5.21 -3.03 8.38
C TYR A 15 5.38 -2.84 6.88
N LYS A 16 4.26 -2.69 6.18
CA LYS A 16 4.20 -2.46 4.74
C LYS A 16 3.26 -1.30 4.47
N ALA A 17 3.59 -0.47 3.49
CA ALA A 17 2.78 0.67 3.14
C ALA A 17 2.69 0.85 1.63
N ALA A 18 1.51 1.21 1.15
CA ALA A 18 1.34 1.88 -0.13
C ALA A 18 1.55 3.39 0.07
N LEU A 19 2.41 3.97 -0.77
CA LEU A 19 2.79 5.39 -0.80
C LEU A 19 2.04 6.15 -1.90
N GLY A 20 0.82 5.71 -2.25
CA GLY A 20 0.07 6.26 -3.39
C GLY A 20 0.86 6.13 -4.70
N ASN A 21 1.01 7.25 -5.41
CA ASN A 21 1.69 7.29 -6.70
C ASN A 21 3.22 7.15 -6.62
N ASP A 22 3.79 7.06 -5.41
CA ASP A 22 5.23 6.95 -5.20
C ASP A 22 5.73 5.52 -5.02
N GLY A 23 4.85 4.52 -4.86
CA GLY A 23 5.23 3.10 -4.77
C GLY A 23 4.94 2.47 -3.41
N PHE A 24 5.84 1.61 -2.95
CA PHE A 24 5.67 0.86 -1.71
C PHE A 24 6.88 1.02 -0.78
N ALA A 25 6.65 0.86 0.52
CA ALA A 25 7.72 0.87 1.52
C ALA A 25 7.50 -0.19 2.59
N VAL A 26 8.60 -0.57 3.23
CA VAL A 26 8.63 -1.50 4.36
C VAL A 26 9.30 -0.85 5.57
N SER A 27 8.95 -1.32 6.76
CA SER A 27 9.59 -0.90 8.00
C SER A 27 9.61 -2.04 9.03
N PRO A 28 10.68 -2.16 9.84
CA PRO A 28 10.70 -3.08 10.97
C PRO A 28 9.79 -2.63 12.12
N ASN A 29 9.59 -1.32 12.29
CA ASN A 29 9.02 -0.73 13.50
C ASN A 29 7.90 0.31 13.23
N GLY A 30 7.58 0.57 11.96
CA GLY A 30 6.60 1.58 11.56
C GLY A 30 7.09 3.03 11.65
N ILE A 31 8.37 3.25 12.01
CA ILE A 31 8.98 4.57 12.16
C ILE A 31 10.03 4.80 11.07
N ASN A 32 10.96 3.85 10.90
CA ASN A 32 12.02 3.94 9.91
C ASN A 32 11.61 3.20 8.64
N TRP A 33 11.40 3.93 7.55
CA TRP A 33 10.85 3.37 6.30
C TRP A 33 11.93 3.24 5.24
N THR A 34 11.93 2.10 4.53
CA THR A 34 12.74 1.87 3.34
C THR A 34 11.80 1.75 2.15
N LYS A 35 11.97 2.65 1.16
CA LYS A 35 11.24 2.58 -0.11
C LYS A 35 11.72 1.37 -0.90
N LEU A 36 10.78 0.60 -1.44
CA LEU A 36 11.06 -0.52 -2.31
C LEU A 36 11.25 -0.03 -3.75
N ASP A 37 12.12 -0.70 -4.49
CA ASP A 37 12.27 -0.51 -5.94
C ASP A 37 11.18 -1.31 -6.69
N VAL A 38 9.93 -0.90 -6.48
CA VAL A 38 8.74 -1.49 -7.10
C VAL A 38 7.87 -0.35 -7.60
N PRO A 39 7.37 -0.41 -8.85
CA PRO A 39 6.56 0.66 -9.40
C PRO A 39 5.25 0.84 -8.61
N ALA A 40 4.79 2.09 -8.56
CA ALA A 40 3.50 2.42 -7.99
C ALA A 40 2.34 1.88 -8.81
N ILE A 41 1.21 1.66 -8.14
CA ILE A 41 -0.08 1.49 -8.80
C ILE A 41 -0.80 2.85 -8.72
N PRO A 42 -0.96 3.58 -9.85
CA PRO A 42 -1.45 4.95 -9.80
C PRO A 42 -2.91 5.04 -9.35
N SER A 43 -3.15 5.94 -8.40
CA SER A 43 -4.49 6.36 -7.98
C SER A 43 -4.71 7.84 -8.28
N PHE A 44 -5.97 8.23 -8.44
CA PHE A 44 -6.35 9.62 -8.66
C PHE A 44 -6.29 10.43 -7.36
N ASP A 45 -7.29 10.29 -6.51
CA ASP A 45 -7.45 11.03 -5.25
C ASP A 45 -7.45 10.10 -4.03
N GLU A 46 -7.98 8.88 -4.15
CA GLU A 46 -8.12 7.97 -3.03
C GLU A 46 -7.50 6.60 -3.29
N TYR A 47 -6.79 6.06 -2.30
CA TYR A 47 -6.28 4.69 -2.33
C TYR A 47 -6.42 4.04 -0.95
N ASN A 48 -6.58 2.72 -0.91
CA ASN A 48 -6.62 1.95 0.32
C ASN A 48 -5.58 0.82 0.35
N PHE A 49 -5.12 0.45 1.54
CA PHE A 49 -4.14 -0.62 1.71
C PHE A 49 -4.44 -1.40 2.98
N SER A 50 -4.81 -2.67 2.82
CA SER A 50 -5.22 -3.56 3.91
C SER A 50 -4.48 -4.90 3.83
N TYR A 51 -4.54 -5.64 4.93
CA TYR A 51 -3.93 -6.98 5.05
C TYR A 51 -5.00 -7.98 5.47
N ASN A 52 -5.15 -9.06 4.71
CA ASN A 52 -5.96 -10.22 5.04
C ASN A 52 -5.06 -11.31 5.62
N PRO A 53 -5.03 -11.52 6.95
CA PRO A 53 -4.16 -12.50 7.58
C PRO A 53 -4.60 -13.95 7.33
N THR A 54 -5.87 -14.19 6.99
CA THR A 54 -6.39 -15.54 6.74
C THR A 54 -5.82 -16.12 5.45
N GLU A 55 -5.71 -15.30 4.41
CA GLU A 55 -5.19 -15.68 3.09
C GLU A 55 -3.74 -15.23 2.87
N ASN A 56 -3.17 -14.52 3.84
CA ASN A 56 -1.85 -13.89 3.75
C ASN A 56 -1.73 -12.96 2.51
N LEU A 57 -2.74 -12.11 2.30
CA LEU A 57 -2.82 -11.21 1.14
C LEU A 57 -2.77 -9.74 1.56
N PHE A 58 -2.01 -8.96 0.79
CA PHE A 58 -2.07 -7.50 0.84
C PHE A 58 -2.97 -7.01 -0.28
N ILE A 59 -3.98 -6.23 0.08
CA ILE A 59 -4.98 -5.73 -0.85
C ILE A 59 -4.78 -4.23 -0.99
N HIS A 60 -4.41 -3.81 -2.20
CA HIS A 60 -4.30 -2.40 -2.56
C HIS A 60 -5.43 -2.03 -3.51
N THR A 61 -6.38 -1.24 -3.04
CA THR A 61 -7.44 -0.69 -3.87
C THR A 61 -7.10 0.74 -4.26
N VAL A 62 -7.37 1.10 -5.51
CA VAL A 62 -7.09 2.42 -6.07
C VAL A 62 -8.31 2.95 -6.82
N LYS A 63 -8.55 4.25 -6.73
CA LYS A 63 -9.52 4.93 -7.58
C LYS A 63 -8.85 5.30 -8.90
N ARG A 64 -9.39 4.75 -9.99
CA ARG A 64 -8.96 5.04 -11.35
C ARG A 64 -9.98 5.96 -12.02
N ASP A 65 -9.49 6.84 -12.88
CA ASP A 65 -10.37 7.61 -13.76
C ASP A 65 -11.09 6.65 -14.73
N GLY A 66 -12.32 7.00 -15.10
CA GLY A 66 -13.19 6.21 -15.95
C GLY A 66 -14.37 7.04 -16.42
N PRO A 67 -15.09 6.60 -17.47
CA PRO A 67 -16.15 7.38 -18.12
C PRO A 67 -17.33 7.77 -17.20
N TYR A 68 -17.39 7.19 -15.99
CA TYR A 68 -18.44 7.42 -15.01
C TYR A 68 -17.90 7.88 -13.64
N GLY A 69 -16.60 8.19 -13.55
CA GLY A 69 -15.97 8.74 -12.35
C GLY A 69 -16.11 10.26 -12.31
N ASP A 70 -16.44 10.82 -11.14
CA ASP A 70 -16.68 12.25 -10.97
C ASP A 70 -15.47 13.10 -11.37
N ARG A 71 -15.62 13.79 -12.50
CA ARG A 71 -14.78 14.89 -12.93
C ARG A 71 -15.70 16.09 -13.14
N TRP A 72 -15.89 16.89 -12.10
CA TRP A 72 -16.42 18.24 -12.33
C TRP A 72 -15.33 19.06 -13.04
N PRO A 73 -15.66 19.77 -14.13
CA PRO A 73 -14.71 20.62 -14.85
C PRO A 73 -14.18 21.78 -13.99
#